data_AF-A0A6G3TC22-F1
#
_entry.id   AF-A0A6G3TC22-F1
#
_cell.length_a   1.000
_cell.length_b   1.000
_cell.length_c   1.000
_cell.angle_alpha   90.00
_cell.angle_beta   90.00
_cell.angle_gamma   90.00
#
_symmetry.space_group_name_H-M   'P 1'
#
loop_
_entity.id
_entity.type
_entity.pdbx_description
1 polymer ?
#
loop_
_entity_poly.entity_id
_entity_poly.type
_entity_poly.pdbx_seq_one_letter_code
_entity_poly.pdbx_strand_id
1 'polypeptide(L)'
;MAPIAVVLDHTTAGALYDPKDPFNEAVAAFYVQASGGLGDLYAPVLSLTAGDAERPGLLGYIKGLRFIRIEAFDTDAAVTATELLRFGHSWAAVHAIHAARPSATHPAGRYLLTLTPKAYAGTGVQAVHPDQ
;
A
#
# COMPACT_ATOMS: atom_id res chain seq x y z
N MET A 1 -15.35 0.30 -17.30
CA MET A 1 -14.99 0.49 -15.87
C MET A 1 -13.52 0.86 -15.83
N ALA A 2 -13.14 1.89 -15.06
CA ALA A 2 -11.73 2.13 -14.81
C ALA A 2 -11.15 0.94 -14.00
N PRO A 3 -9.91 0.51 -14.26
CA PRO A 3 -9.27 -0.53 -13.46
C PRO A 3 -9.21 -0.09 -11.98
N ILE A 4 -9.42 -1.04 -11.08
CA ILE A 4 -9.39 -0.76 -9.63
C ILE A 4 -7.93 -0.51 -9.25
N ALA A 5 -7.63 0.68 -8.73
CA ALA A 5 -6.31 1.01 -8.22
C ALA A 5 -6.23 0.72 -6.72
N VAL A 6 -5.27 -0.11 -6.33
CA VAL A 6 -5.07 -0.57 -4.95
C VAL A 6 -3.64 -0.26 -4.51
N VAL A 7 -3.51 0.34 -3.33
CA VAL A 7 -2.23 0.62 -2.66
C VAL A 7 -2.02 -0.47 -1.61
N LEU A 8 -0.85 -1.09 -1.61
CA LEU A 8 -0.42 -2.05 -0.58
C LEU A 8 0.37 -1.31 0.50
N ASP A 9 -0.06 -1.40 1.75
CA ASP A 9 0.74 -0.92 2.87
C ASP A 9 1.83 -1.93 3.30
N HIS A 10 2.63 -1.54 4.30
CA HIS A 10 3.69 -2.39 4.84
C HIS A 10 3.18 -3.72 5.41
N THR A 11 1.95 -3.77 5.95
CA THR A 11 1.38 -5.01 6.52
C THR A 11 1.00 -6.00 5.45
N THR A 12 0.38 -5.55 4.37
CA THR A 12 -0.02 -6.40 3.23
C THR A 12 1.16 -6.76 2.34
N ALA A 13 2.14 -5.87 2.19
CA ALA A 13 3.44 -6.23 1.60
C ALA A 13 4.14 -7.33 2.42
N GLY A 14 4.03 -7.27 3.76
CA GLY A 14 4.51 -8.31 4.66
C GLY A 14 3.79 -9.64 4.46
N ALA A 15 2.45 -9.60 4.39
CA ALA A 15 1.64 -10.80 4.16
C ALA A 15 1.92 -11.45 2.79
N LEU A 16 2.14 -10.65 1.74
CA LEU A 16 2.51 -11.17 0.43
C LEU A 16 3.92 -11.81 0.42
N TYR A 17 4.84 -11.26 1.22
CA TYR A 17 6.20 -11.75 1.36
C TYR A 17 6.29 -13.06 2.16
N ASP A 18 5.51 -13.21 3.22
CA ASP A 18 5.52 -14.41 4.06
C ASP A 18 4.45 -15.43 3.62
N PRO A 19 4.82 -16.58 3.02
CA PRO A 19 3.86 -17.60 2.59
C PRO A 19 3.13 -18.28 3.76
N LYS A 20 3.57 -18.08 5.01
CA LYS A 20 2.89 -18.58 6.21
C LYS A 20 1.87 -17.59 6.76
N ASP A 21 1.83 -16.36 6.24
CA ASP A 21 0.85 -15.39 6.67
C ASP A 21 -0.56 -15.87 6.29
N PRO A 22 -1.53 -15.88 7.23
CA PRO A 22 -2.91 -16.31 6.95
C PRO A 22 -3.56 -15.58 5.78
N PHE A 23 -3.15 -14.34 5.50
CA PHE A 23 -3.72 -13.50 4.45
C PHE A 23 -2.89 -13.49 3.16
N ASN A 24 -1.84 -14.33 3.08
CA ASN A 24 -1.00 -14.43 1.88
C ASN A 24 -1.83 -14.71 0.62
N GLU A 25 -2.73 -15.70 0.67
CA GLU A 25 -3.56 -16.07 -0.47
C GLU A 25 -4.51 -14.95 -0.89
N ALA A 26 -5.11 -14.26 0.08
CA ALA A 26 -6.03 -13.15 -0.19
C ALA A 26 -5.29 -11.97 -0.86
N VAL A 27 -4.11 -11.59 -0.35
CA VAL A 27 -3.29 -10.52 -0.95
C VAL A 27 -2.73 -10.96 -2.32
N ALA A 28 -2.32 -12.22 -2.46
CA ALA A 28 -1.86 -12.78 -3.73
C ALA A 28 -2.97 -12.79 -4.80
N ALA A 29 -4.24 -12.95 -4.42
CA ALA A 29 -5.36 -12.86 -5.36
C ALA A 29 -5.44 -11.48 -6.02
N PHE A 30 -5.21 -10.39 -5.28
CA PHE A 30 -5.12 -9.04 -5.87
C PHE A 30 -3.94 -8.92 -6.84
N TYR A 31 -2.80 -9.55 -6.54
CA TYR A 31 -1.67 -9.61 -7.46
C TYR A 31 -2.00 -10.36 -8.75
N VAL A 32 -2.69 -11.49 -8.65
CA VAL A 32 -3.18 -12.24 -9.81
C VAL A 32 -4.18 -11.42 -10.62
N GLN A 33 -5.11 -10.72 -9.98
CA GLN A 33 -6.05 -9.82 -10.67
C GLN A 33 -5.32 -8.69 -11.41
N ALA A 34 -4.29 -8.10 -10.80
CA ALA A 34 -3.46 -7.10 -11.45
C ALA A 34 -2.72 -7.66 -12.67
N SER A 35 -2.22 -8.90 -12.57
CA SER A 35 -1.61 -9.60 -13.72
C SER A 35 -2.58 -9.84 -14.89
N GLY A 36 -3.88 -10.02 -14.57
CA GLY A 36 -4.96 -10.15 -15.54
C GLY A 36 -5.49 -8.83 -16.09
N GLY A 37 -4.92 -7.69 -15.67
CA GLY A 37 -5.36 -6.35 -16.10
C GLY A 37 -6.68 -5.89 -15.48
N LEU A 38 -7.14 -6.54 -14.40
CA LEU A 38 -8.38 -6.19 -13.70
C LEU A 38 -8.18 -5.06 -12.67
N GLY A 39 -6.93 -4.76 -12.32
CA GLY A 39 -6.57 -3.67 -11.41
C GLY A 39 -5.09 -3.30 -11.50
N ASP A 40 -4.73 -2.19 -10.87
CA ASP A 40 -3.34 -1.74 -10.72
C ASP A 40 -2.95 -1.81 -9.25
N LEU A 41 -1.82 -2.45 -8.95
CA LEU A 41 -1.24 -2.47 -7.62
C LEU A 41 -0.11 -1.46 -7.50
N TYR A 42 -0.15 -0.68 -6.42
CA TYR A 42 0.85 0.31 -6.07
C TYR A 42 1.46 -0.04 -4.71
N ALA A 43 2.78 0.07 -4.57
CA ALA A 43 3.47 -0.18 -3.33
C ALA A 43 4.36 1.03 -2.98
N PRO A 44 4.00 1.84 -1.97
CA PRO A 44 4.75 3.04 -1.60
C PRO A 44 6.12 2.70 -1.04
N VAL A 45 7.19 3.24 -1.64
CA VAL A 45 8.58 2.83 -1.30
C VAL A 45 8.90 3.03 0.18
N LEU A 46 8.51 4.16 0.79
CA LEU A 46 8.72 4.41 2.21
C LEU A 46 8.00 3.38 3.11
N SER A 47 6.77 2.98 2.75
CA SER A 47 6.05 1.92 3.47
C SER A 47 6.79 0.58 3.36
N LEU A 48 7.29 0.25 2.17
CA LEU A 48 8.11 -0.94 1.96
C LEU A 48 9.44 -0.88 2.72
N THR A 49 10.11 0.27 2.77
CA THR A 49 11.36 0.45 3.53
C THR A 49 11.12 0.23 5.02
N ALA A 50 10.02 0.76 5.57
CA ALA A 50 9.65 0.52 6.96
C ALA A 50 9.34 -0.97 7.21
N GLY A 51 8.63 -1.62 6.30
CA GLY A 51 8.35 -3.07 6.38
C GLY A 51 9.60 -3.94 6.26
N ASP A 52 10.54 -3.57 5.38
CA ASP A 52 11.82 -4.28 5.17
C ASP A 52 12.74 -4.18 6.39
N ALA A 53 12.69 -3.06 7.12
CA ALA A 53 13.41 -2.91 8.38
C ALA A 53 12.97 -3.92 9.45
N GLU A 54 11.70 -4.34 9.43
CA GLU A 54 11.17 -5.42 10.29
C GLU A 54 11.37 -6.82 9.69
N ARG A 55 11.31 -6.93 8.36
CA ARG A 55 11.37 -8.19 7.60
C ARG A 55 12.41 -8.06 6.47
N PRO A 56 13.69 -8.32 6.76
CA PRO A 56 14.76 -8.12 5.78
C PRO A 56 14.53 -8.90 4.48
N GLY A 57 14.52 -8.20 3.35
CA GLY A 57 14.33 -8.78 2.01
C GLY A 57 12.94 -8.57 1.41
N LEU A 58 11.97 -8.06 2.19
CA LEU A 58 10.64 -7.69 1.73
C LEU A 58 10.68 -6.71 0.55
N LEU A 59 11.45 -5.63 0.64
CA LEU A 59 11.52 -4.62 -0.43
C LEU A 59 12.13 -5.23 -1.70
N GLY A 60 13.16 -6.06 -1.55
CA GLY A 60 13.79 -6.77 -2.66
C GLY A 60 12.82 -7.72 -3.36
N TYR A 61 12.03 -8.46 -2.59
CA TYR A 61 10.98 -9.33 -3.09
C TYR A 61 9.90 -8.56 -3.87
N ILE A 62 9.31 -7.52 -3.27
CA ILE A 62 8.26 -6.72 -3.92
C ILE A 62 8.78 -6.03 -5.19
N LYS A 63 10.02 -5.53 -5.17
CA LYS A 63 10.68 -4.94 -6.35
C LYS A 63 10.83 -5.95 -7.51
N GLY A 64 10.92 -7.24 -7.21
CA GLY A 64 11.02 -8.30 -8.22
C GLY A 64 9.68 -8.65 -8.89
N LEU A 65 8.55 -8.21 -8.33
CA LEU A 65 7.22 -8.51 -8.85
C LEU A 65 6.88 -7.59 -10.04
N ARG A 66 6.36 -8.18 -11.12
CA ARG A 66 6.13 -7.47 -12.39
C ARG A 66 4.85 -6.63 -12.42
N PHE A 67 3.85 -7.05 -11.65
CA PHE A 67 2.51 -6.46 -11.68
C PHE A 67 2.23 -5.53 -10.49
N ILE A 68 3.29 -5.05 -9.83
CA ILE A 68 3.22 -4.04 -8.77
C ILE A 68 4.07 -2.85 -9.19
N ARG A 69 3.47 -1.65 -9.12
CA ARG A 69 4.17 -0.38 -9.37
C ARG A 69 4.71 0.15 -8.06
N ILE A 70 6.03 0.29 -7.95
CA ILE A 70 6.63 0.97 -6.81
C ILE A 70 6.36 2.47 -6.94
N GLU A 71 5.75 3.05 -5.91
CA GLU A 71 5.47 4.47 -5.86
C GLU A 71 6.62 5.21 -5.15
N ALA A 72 7.15 6.22 -5.82
CA ALA A 72 8.30 6.99 -5.34
C ALA A 72 7.86 7.97 -4.24
N PHE A 73 8.72 8.14 -3.23
CA PHE A 73 8.50 9.15 -2.19
C PHE A 73 9.09 10.49 -2.64
N ASP A 74 8.27 11.30 -3.29
CA ASP A 74 8.65 12.62 -3.80
C ASP A 74 8.39 13.75 -2.79
N THR A 75 8.52 15.00 -3.24
CA THR A 75 8.35 16.17 -2.37
C THR A 75 6.89 16.37 -1.93
N ASP A 76 5.92 16.04 -2.77
CA ASP A 76 4.49 16.16 -2.44
C ASP A 76 4.10 15.11 -1.39
N ALA A 77 4.64 13.90 -1.53
CA ALA A 77 4.56 12.85 -0.51
C ALA A 77 5.22 13.29 0.80
N ALA A 78 6.38 13.96 0.75
CA ALA A 78 7.09 14.45 1.93
C ALA A 78 6.35 15.56 2.68
N VAL A 79 5.71 16.50 1.96
CA VAL A 79 4.86 17.54 2.57
C VAL A 79 3.69 16.89 3.30
N THR A 80 2.99 15.96 2.64
CA THR A 80 1.87 15.20 3.24
C THR A 80 2.34 14.41 4.47
N ALA A 81 3.49 13.73 4.38
CA ALA A 81 4.04 12.95 5.47
C ALA A 81 4.37 13.83 6.68
N THR A 82 4.93 15.03 6.48
CA THR A 82 5.27 15.95 7.56
C THR A 82 4.05 16.31 8.40
N GLU A 83 2.90 16.57 7.77
CA GLU A 83 1.65 16.84 8.48
C GLU A 83 1.16 15.61 9.24
N LEU A 84 1.09 14.46 8.57
CA LEU A 84 0.60 13.21 9.18
C LEU A 84 1.45 12.75 10.37
N LEU A 85 2.78 12.89 10.27
CA LEU A 85 3.70 12.56 11.36
C LEU A 85 3.44 13.45 12.59
N ARG A 86 3.13 14.74 12.41
CA ARG A 86 2.76 15.64 13.52
C ARG A 86 1.47 15.22 14.21
N PHE A 87 0.55 14.58 13.48
CA PHE A 87 -0.68 14.00 14.02
C PHE A 87 -0.50 12.56 14.54
N GLY A 88 0.74 12.06 14.63
CA GLY A 88 1.06 10.79 15.27
C GLY A 88 0.94 9.56 14.37
N HIS A 89 0.77 9.73 13.05
CA HIS A 89 0.84 8.60 12.11
C HIS A 89 2.26 8.07 12.00
N SER A 90 2.42 6.78 11.70
CA SER A 90 3.73 6.14 11.58
C SER A 90 4.37 6.38 10.21
N TRP A 91 5.71 6.34 10.16
CA TRP A 91 6.46 6.36 8.90
C TRP A 91 6.02 5.28 7.91
N ALA A 92 5.60 4.12 8.40
CA ALA A 92 5.11 3.02 7.57
C ALA A 92 3.74 3.30 6.91
N ALA A 93 2.93 4.19 7.50
CA ALA A 93 1.58 4.52 7.05
C ALA A 93 1.50 5.80 6.22
N VAL A 94 2.35 6.80 6.49
CA VAL A 94 2.20 8.14 5.87
C VAL A 94 2.26 8.14 4.35
N HIS A 95 3.14 7.33 3.75
CA HIS A 95 3.25 7.26 2.30
C HIS A 95 2.08 6.50 1.67
N ALA A 96 1.63 5.43 2.31
CA ALA A 96 0.39 4.74 1.95
C ALA A 96 -0.82 5.65 2.01
N ILE A 97 -0.90 6.54 3.01
CA ILE A 97 -1.98 7.54 3.11
C ILE A 97 -1.90 8.53 1.95
N HIS A 98 -0.72 9.10 1.69
CA HIS A 98 -0.52 10.01 0.56
C HIS A 98 -0.92 9.37 -0.77
N ALA A 99 -0.46 8.13 -1.01
CA ALA A 99 -0.79 7.40 -2.21
C ALA A 99 -2.30 7.14 -2.33
N ALA A 100 -2.96 6.67 -1.27
CA ALA A 100 -4.36 6.28 -1.35
C ALA A 100 -5.36 7.45 -1.41
N ARG A 101 -4.96 8.66 -1.00
CA ARG A 101 -5.84 9.84 -1.02
C ARG A 101 -6.23 10.25 -2.46
N PRO A 102 -7.42 10.86 -2.63
CA PRO A 102 -7.80 11.47 -3.90
C PRO A 102 -6.75 12.45 -4.43
N SER A 103 -6.47 12.36 -5.73
CA SER A 103 -5.51 13.20 -6.44
C SER A 103 -5.99 13.52 -7.85
N ALA A 104 -5.28 14.40 -8.58
CA ALA A 104 -5.64 14.72 -9.96
C ALA A 104 -5.60 13.48 -10.88
N THR A 105 -4.70 12.52 -10.61
CA THR A 105 -4.59 11.27 -11.37
C THR A 105 -5.60 10.22 -10.92
N HIS A 106 -6.01 10.27 -9.65
CA HIS A 106 -7.01 9.38 -9.05
C HIS A 106 -8.07 10.19 -8.30
N PRO A 107 -9.05 10.81 -8.99
CA PRO A 107 -10.01 11.72 -8.34
C PRO A 107 -10.90 11.07 -7.29
N ALA A 108 -11.12 9.75 -7.38
CA ALA A 108 -11.85 8.96 -6.39
C ALA A 108 -10.96 8.44 -5.25
N GLY A 109 -9.65 8.69 -5.30
CA GLY A 109 -8.66 8.01 -4.47
C GLY A 109 -8.37 6.59 -4.96
N ARG A 110 -7.59 5.87 -4.16
CA ARG A 110 -7.26 4.45 -4.38
C ARG A 110 -7.62 3.68 -3.12
N TYR A 111 -8.01 2.42 -3.28
CA TYR A 111 -8.21 1.55 -2.12
C TYR A 111 -6.87 1.28 -1.46
N LEU A 112 -6.85 1.28 -0.13
CA LEU A 112 -5.67 0.92 0.63
C LEU A 112 -5.87 -0.47 1.24
N LEU A 113 -5.14 -1.45 0.73
CA LEU A 113 -5.14 -2.79 1.30
C LEU A 113 -4.24 -2.79 2.55
N THR A 114 -4.79 -3.19 3.69
CA THR A 114 -4.07 -3.26 4.96
C THR A 114 -4.67 -4.32 5.87
N LEU A 115 -3.83 -4.98 6.67
CA LEU A 115 -4.29 -5.84 7.76
C LEU A 115 -4.79 -5.05 8.97
N THR A 116 -4.59 -3.72 8.98
CA THR A 116 -4.97 -2.84 10.10
C THR A 116 -5.81 -1.64 9.66
N PRO A 117 -7.02 -1.82 9.07
CA PRO A 117 -7.81 -0.70 8.52
C PRO A 117 -8.08 0.44 9.52
N LYS A 118 -8.24 0.10 10.80
CA LYS A 118 -8.46 1.08 11.88
C LYS A 118 -7.31 2.08 12.04
N ALA A 119 -6.07 1.71 11.69
CA ALA A 119 -4.92 2.61 11.75
C ALA A 119 -5.01 3.78 10.76
N TYR A 120 -5.87 3.66 9.75
CA TYR A 120 -6.10 4.66 8.71
C TYR A 120 -7.43 5.41 8.87
N ALA A 121 -8.18 5.17 9.95
CA ALA A 121 -9.42 5.87 10.23
C ALA A 121 -9.20 7.39 10.34
N GLY A 122 -10.10 8.17 9.74
CA GLY A 122 -10.01 9.64 9.75
C GLY A 122 -8.94 10.24 8.82
N THR A 123 -8.20 9.42 8.07
CA THR A 123 -7.17 9.92 7.14
C THR A 123 -7.70 10.26 5.74
N GLY A 124 -8.97 9.98 5.45
CA GLY A 124 -9.60 10.21 4.15
C GLY A 124 -9.29 9.14 3.09
N VAL A 125 -8.66 8.03 3.48
CA VAL A 125 -8.40 6.88 2.59
C VAL A 125 -9.46 5.80 2.77
N GLN A 126 -9.69 5.03 1.72
CA GLN A 126 -10.55 3.84 1.74
C GLN A 126 -9.71 2.61 2.11
N ALA A 127 -9.46 2.43 3.41
CA ALA A 127 -8.72 1.28 3.92
C ALA A 127 -9.62 0.04 4.01
N VAL A 128 -9.18 -1.07 3.40
CA VAL A 128 -9.90 -2.34 3.32
C VAL A 128 -9.02 -3.48 3.80
N HIS A 129 -9.62 -4.42 4.54
CA HIS A 129 -8.96 -5.68 4.88
C HIS A 129 -9.04 -6.61 3.67
N PRO A 130 -8.01 -7.43 3.37
CA PRO A 130 -8.03 -8.34 2.22
C PRO A 130 -9.14 -9.42 2.24
N ASP A 131 -9.83 -9.62 3.35
CA ASP A 131 -10.97 -10.54 3.48
C ASP A 131 -12.35 -9.88 3.26
N GLN A 132 -12.37 -8.59 2.93
CA GLN A 132 -13.59 -7.80 2.70
C GLN A 132 -13.76 -7.46 1.22
#